data_AF-A0A7S1BHR4-F1
#
_entry.id   AF-A0A7S1BHR4-F1
#
_cell.length_a   1.000
_cell.length_b   1.000
_cell.length_c   1.000
_cell.angle_alpha   90.00
_cell.angle_beta   90.00
_cell.angle_gamma   90.00
#
_symmetry.space_group_name_H-M   'P 1'
#
loop_
_entity.id
_entity.type
_entity.pdbx_description
1 polymer ?
#
loop_
_entity_poly.entity_id
_entity_poly.type
_entity_poly.pdbx_seq_one_letter_code
_entity_poly.pdbx_strand_id
1 'polypeptide(L)'
;MANSGTMFLLRRSFPVIGALAVSKSATSFAPAGRQAITTTNYQKSTKLSGLKPLRMFGSILDILGGGEAGLISPEQALPGRKTKMPNISGSRHYVLGTDLEEVPEGHKVAVFANGCFWGSEKGIWRLPEGIHSTTVGYCAGFTPNPTYEEACSGRTGHTEGVRVVYDPAKVSFVDILRWFWEAHDPTSGMGQGNDRGTQYRSGFYYFDDEQKQLIEASKEAYEKQLGRPITTEIAAASDYDKYGGLWYFAEKYHQQYLATPGARPYCSAKPQGVSLADYETWVPADLKDKHTPTLSESFWKVHGPKKGCSVVQQRNEPIVVGSY
;
A
#
# COMPACT_ATOMS: atom_id res chain seq x y z
N MET A 1 -23.73 -60.00 -22.47
CA MET A 1 -23.31 -59.40 -23.76
C MET A 1 -22.43 -58.21 -23.40
N ALA A 2 -21.09 -58.25 -23.37
CA ALA A 2 -20.08 -59.07 -24.04
C ALA A 2 -19.70 -58.60 -25.48
N ASN A 3 -18.85 -57.57 -25.54
CA ASN A 3 -17.67 -57.41 -26.41
C ASN A 3 -16.87 -56.20 -25.86
N SER A 4 -15.54 -56.15 -25.71
CA SER A 4 -14.37 -56.83 -26.31
C SER A 4 -13.67 -56.02 -27.42
N GLY A 5 -12.37 -55.79 -27.23
CA GLY A 5 -11.43 -55.30 -28.26
C GLY A 5 -11.17 -53.78 -28.26
N THR A 6 -9.94 -53.27 -28.46
CA THR A 6 -8.64 -53.96 -28.65
C THR A 6 -7.49 -53.06 -28.18
N MET A 7 -6.45 -53.67 -27.61
CA MET A 7 -5.21 -53.01 -27.15
C MET A 7 -4.16 -52.99 -28.27
N PHE A 8 -3.41 -51.89 -28.44
CA PHE A 8 -2.18 -51.92 -29.24
C PHE A 8 -1.03 -51.19 -28.54
N LEU A 9 0.08 -51.90 -28.40
CA LEU A 9 1.34 -51.44 -27.82
C LEU A 9 2.44 -51.60 -28.87
N LEU A 10 3.22 -50.56 -29.15
CA LEU A 10 4.55 -50.72 -29.74
C LEU A 10 5.60 -49.98 -28.90
N ARG A 11 6.75 -50.64 -28.74
CA ARG A 11 7.96 -50.16 -28.04
C ARG A 11 9.07 -49.88 -29.07
N ARG A 12 10.19 -49.35 -28.55
CA ARG A 12 11.56 -49.24 -29.13
C ARG A 12 11.87 -47.86 -29.76
N SER A 13 13.07 -47.29 -29.63
CA SER A 13 14.22 -47.57 -28.72
C SER A 13 15.20 -46.37 -28.71
N PHE A 14 15.95 -46.18 -27.61
CA PHE A 14 17.23 -45.44 -27.56
C PHE A 14 18.33 -46.18 -28.37
N PRO A 15 19.41 -45.54 -28.91
CA PRO A 15 20.45 -44.80 -28.15
C PRO A 15 21.11 -43.62 -28.97
N VAL A 16 22.27 -42.98 -28.70
CA VAL A 16 23.30 -42.99 -27.62
C VAL A 16 24.06 -41.63 -27.51
N ILE A 17 24.77 -41.42 -26.39
CA ILE A 17 25.89 -40.49 -26.04
C ILE A 17 26.47 -39.48 -27.08
N GLY A 18 26.77 -38.26 -26.60
CA GLY A 18 27.84 -37.38 -27.10
C GLY A 18 28.40 -36.46 -25.99
N ALA A 19 29.72 -36.31 -25.87
CA ALA A 19 30.40 -35.53 -24.82
C ALA A 19 31.81 -35.06 -25.27
N LEU A 20 32.51 -34.28 -24.41
CA LEU A 20 33.81 -33.58 -24.63
C LEU A 20 33.71 -32.31 -25.52
N ALA A 21 34.59 -31.30 -25.42
CA ALA A 21 35.81 -31.13 -24.61
C ALA A 21 36.01 -29.68 -24.08
N VAL A 22 37.01 -29.53 -23.19
CA VAL A 22 37.48 -28.26 -22.60
C VAL A 22 38.50 -27.55 -23.52
N SER A 23 38.57 -26.22 -23.47
CA SER A 23 39.83 -25.51 -23.71
C SER A 23 40.10 -24.46 -22.61
N LYS A 24 41.38 -24.31 -22.24
CA LYS A 24 41.94 -23.23 -21.42
C LYS A 24 43.09 -22.61 -22.19
N SER A 25 43.24 -21.29 -22.11
CA SER A 25 44.52 -20.60 -22.33
C SER A 25 44.57 -19.37 -21.43
N ALA A 26 45.76 -19.02 -20.95
CA ALA A 26 45.95 -17.92 -19.99
C ALA A 26 47.35 -17.31 -20.12
N THR A 27 47.40 -15.98 -20.18
CA THR A 27 48.62 -15.14 -20.17
C THR A 27 48.23 -13.69 -19.79
N SER A 28 49.07 -12.84 -19.20
CA SER A 28 49.88 -12.98 -17.97
C SER A 28 50.59 -11.65 -17.66
N PHE A 29 50.89 -11.39 -16.38
CA PHE A 29 51.79 -10.33 -15.87
C PHE A 29 51.37 -8.85 -15.97
N ALA A 30 51.95 -8.08 -15.05
CA ALA A 30 51.93 -6.62 -14.83
C ALA A 30 53.42 -6.20 -14.57
N PRO A 31 53.85 -5.06 -13.96
CA PRO A 31 53.11 -3.93 -13.35
C PRO A 31 53.75 -2.52 -13.56
N ALA A 32 53.34 -1.56 -12.70
CA ALA A 32 54.03 -0.32 -12.27
C ALA A 32 54.03 0.93 -13.19
N GLY A 33 54.04 2.14 -12.60
CA GLY A 33 53.96 3.40 -13.38
C GLY A 33 54.04 4.79 -12.70
N ARG A 34 54.21 4.94 -11.37
CA ARG A 34 54.49 6.20 -10.62
C ARG A 34 53.55 7.42 -10.74
N GLN A 35 53.53 8.20 -9.65
CA GLN A 35 52.93 9.55 -9.55
C GLN A 35 53.89 10.63 -10.05
N ALA A 36 53.35 11.74 -10.57
CA ALA A 36 53.93 13.08 -10.44
C ALA A 36 52.85 14.15 -10.69
N ILE A 37 52.52 14.96 -9.67
CA ILE A 37 51.82 16.24 -9.83
C ILE A 37 52.61 17.31 -9.07
N THR A 38 52.87 18.43 -9.73
CA THR A 38 53.84 19.44 -9.30
C THR A 38 53.29 20.37 -8.23
N THR A 39 54.13 20.74 -7.26
CA THR A 39 53.85 21.81 -6.30
C THR A 39 54.09 23.19 -6.92
N THR A 40 53.05 24.03 -6.97
CA THR A 40 53.19 25.49 -7.12
C THR A 40 52.21 26.21 -6.21
N ASN A 41 52.73 26.95 -5.22
CA ASN A 41 51.92 27.86 -4.41
C ASN A 41 51.54 29.10 -5.22
N TYR A 42 50.28 29.52 -5.16
CA TYR A 42 49.90 30.90 -5.46
C TYR A 42 48.76 31.38 -4.57
N GLN A 43 49.04 32.33 -3.68
CA GLN A 43 48.00 33.01 -2.92
C GLN A 43 47.38 34.12 -3.79
N LYS A 44 46.05 34.15 -3.89
CA LYS A 44 45.30 35.42 -3.86
C LYS A 44 43.85 35.21 -3.43
N SER A 45 43.37 36.19 -2.67
CA SER A 45 42.02 36.21 -2.11
C SER A 45 41.00 36.70 -3.14
N THR A 46 39.90 35.97 -3.27
CA THR A 46 38.59 36.50 -3.66
C THR A 46 37.49 35.72 -2.94
N LYS A 47 36.38 36.41 -2.60
CA LYS A 47 35.26 35.83 -1.87
C LYS A 47 34.50 34.81 -2.74
N LEU A 48 34.10 33.67 -2.14
CA LEU A 48 32.99 32.87 -2.66
C LEU A 48 32.04 32.50 -1.51
N SER A 49 30.75 32.78 -1.70
CA SER A 49 29.68 32.44 -0.77
C SER A 49 28.97 31.17 -1.23
N GLY A 50 28.88 30.15 -0.37
CA GLY A 50 27.98 29.01 -0.60
C GLY A 50 28.55 27.63 -0.32
N LEU A 51 28.70 27.27 0.96
CA LEU A 51 28.55 25.88 1.41
C LEU A 51 27.45 25.82 2.47
N LYS A 52 26.52 24.87 2.32
CA LYS A 52 25.58 24.50 3.40
C LYS A 52 26.32 23.55 4.36
N PRO A 53 26.20 23.71 5.69
CA PRO A 53 26.79 22.76 6.63
C PRO A 53 26.06 21.42 6.59
N LEU A 54 26.78 20.33 6.75
CA LEU A 54 26.18 19.03 7.07
C LEU A 54 25.48 19.13 8.43
N ARG A 55 24.18 18.83 8.48
CA ARG A 55 23.50 18.44 9.72
C ARG A 55 23.55 16.92 9.83
N MET A 56 24.48 16.43 10.64
CA MET A 56 24.43 15.09 11.23
C MET A 56 24.03 15.24 12.71
N PHE A 57 23.48 14.16 13.28
CA PHE A 57 22.91 14.04 14.63
C PHE A 57 21.53 14.68 14.81
N GLY A 58 20.61 13.87 15.36
CA GLY A 58 19.28 14.28 15.81
C GLY A 58 19.34 15.14 17.08
N SER A 59 18.18 15.58 17.55
CA SER A 59 18.09 16.47 18.70
C SER A 59 18.19 15.67 20.01
N ILE A 60 18.82 16.27 21.03
CA ILE A 60 18.80 15.72 22.39
C ILE A 60 17.39 15.72 23.00
N LEU A 61 16.44 16.48 22.42
CA LEU A 61 15.02 16.41 22.82
C LEU A 61 14.34 15.10 22.39
N ASP A 62 14.85 14.40 21.37
CA ASP A 62 14.24 13.18 20.81
C ASP A 62 14.33 11.98 21.78
N ILE A 63 15.08 12.12 22.88
CA ILE A 63 15.45 11.05 23.82
C ILE A 63 14.56 11.00 25.07
N LEU A 64 13.78 12.06 25.38
CA LEU A 64 13.06 12.21 26.66
C LEU A 64 11.53 12.39 26.53
N GLY A 65 10.95 11.87 25.44
CA GLY A 65 9.50 11.75 25.26
C GLY A 65 9.12 10.32 24.84
N GLY A 66 8.34 9.61 25.66
CA GLY A 66 7.90 8.25 25.36
C GLY A 66 6.85 8.21 24.25
N GLY A 67 7.28 8.24 22.97
CA GLY A 67 6.36 8.30 21.83
C GLY A 67 6.92 7.99 20.44
N GLU A 68 8.24 7.89 20.25
CA GLU A 68 8.85 7.70 18.90
C GLU A 68 9.63 6.39 18.75
N ALA A 69 8.92 5.35 18.33
CA ALA A 69 9.53 4.27 17.55
C ALA A 69 9.39 4.65 16.07
N GLY A 70 10.43 5.25 15.51
CA GLY A 70 10.49 5.60 14.08
C GLY A 70 10.49 4.37 13.17
N LEU A 71 10.33 4.59 11.86
CA LEU A 71 10.44 3.51 10.88
C LEU A 71 11.86 2.92 10.91
N ILE A 72 11.95 1.58 10.98
CA ILE A 72 13.24 0.86 10.93
C ILE A 72 13.97 1.10 9.61
N SER A 73 15.28 0.85 9.57
CA SER A 73 16.02 0.83 8.29
C SER A 73 15.83 -0.52 7.56
N PRO A 74 15.98 -0.59 6.23
CA PRO A 74 15.86 -1.84 5.47
C PRO A 74 16.83 -2.94 5.93
N GLU A 75 18.01 -2.56 6.43
CA GLU A 75 19.06 -3.47 6.92
C GLU A 75 18.71 -4.08 8.29
N GLN A 76 17.75 -3.49 9.01
CA GLN A 76 17.24 -3.97 10.30
C GLN A 76 15.96 -4.80 10.18
N ALA A 77 15.39 -4.87 8.98
CA ALA A 77 14.13 -5.55 8.71
C ALA A 77 14.23 -7.08 8.88
N LEU A 78 13.10 -7.71 9.19
CA LEU A 78 12.98 -9.17 9.16
C LEU A 78 13.20 -9.70 7.73
N PRO A 79 13.85 -10.86 7.56
CA PRO A 79 14.14 -11.42 6.24
C PRO A 79 12.90 -11.97 5.51
N GLY A 80 11.80 -12.20 6.24
CA GLY A 80 10.53 -12.67 5.69
C GLY A 80 10.65 -14.03 5.00
N ARG A 81 9.85 -14.24 3.96
CA ARG A 81 9.77 -15.50 3.22
C ARG A 81 9.60 -15.30 1.72
N LYS A 82 10.10 -16.28 0.96
CA LYS A 82 9.94 -16.37 -0.50
C LYS A 82 8.56 -16.85 -0.93
N THR A 83 7.80 -17.48 -0.03
CA THR A 83 6.46 -18.00 -0.28
C THR A 83 5.41 -16.92 -0.05
N LYS A 84 4.59 -16.68 -1.09
CA LYS A 84 3.32 -15.94 -0.99
C LYS A 84 2.47 -16.46 0.17
N MET A 85 1.60 -15.59 0.70
CA MET A 85 0.63 -15.95 1.74
C MET A 85 -0.24 -17.15 1.31
N PRO A 86 -0.27 -18.27 2.06
CA PRO A 86 -1.01 -19.46 1.66
C PRO A 86 -2.53 -19.26 1.71
N ASN A 87 -3.24 -20.07 0.93
CA ASN A 87 -4.70 -20.10 0.85
C ASN A 87 -5.38 -18.85 0.28
N ILE A 88 -4.65 -17.82 -0.17
CA ILE A 88 -5.24 -16.63 -0.81
C ILE A 88 -5.68 -16.93 -2.25
N SER A 89 -4.82 -17.52 -3.07
CA SER A 89 -5.10 -17.78 -4.50
C SER A 89 -6.34 -18.67 -4.69
N GLY A 90 -7.26 -18.25 -5.57
CA GLY A 90 -8.54 -18.91 -5.80
C GLY A 90 -9.56 -18.80 -4.64
N SER A 91 -9.27 -17.99 -3.61
CA SER A 91 -10.29 -17.60 -2.64
C SER A 91 -11.13 -16.46 -3.18
N ARG A 92 -12.40 -16.44 -2.76
CA ARG A 92 -13.34 -15.37 -3.06
C ARG A 92 -13.61 -14.47 -1.87
N HIS A 93 -13.90 -13.21 -2.18
CA HIS A 93 -14.28 -12.15 -1.27
C HIS A 93 -15.57 -12.51 -0.53
N TYR A 94 -15.56 -12.50 0.80
CA TYR A 94 -16.67 -13.03 1.60
C TYR A 94 -18.02 -12.33 1.35
N VAL A 95 -18.00 -11.01 1.12
CA VAL A 95 -19.21 -10.22 0.81
C VAL A 95 -19.50 -10.12 -0.70
N LEU A 96 -18.58 -9.54 -1.47
CA LEU A 96 -18.74 -9.27 -2.91
C LEU A 96 -18.69 -10.52 -3.81
N GLY A 97 -18.18 -11.65 -3.32
CA GLY A 97 -18.12 -12.92 -4.05
C GLY A 97 -17.09 -12.99 -5.19
N THR A 98 -16.39 -11.91 -5.50
CA THR A 98 -15.31 -11.76 -6.49
C THR A 98 -14.01 -12.47 -6.07
N ASP A 99 -13.03 -12.62 -6.96
CA ASP A 99 -11.71 -13.17 -6.60
C ASP A 99 -10.86 -12.14 -5.82
N LEU A 100 -9.95 -12.63 -4.96
CA LEU A 100 -9.08 -11.77 -4.13
C LEU A 100 -7.81 -11.28 -4.85
N GLU A 101 -7.23 -12.07 -5.75
CA GLU A 101 -6.02 -11.67 -6.50
C GLU A 101 -6.38 -10.92 -7.80
N GLU A 102 -7.48 -11.27 -8.46
CA GLU A 102 -7.87 -10.73 -9.78
C GLU A 102 -7.93 -9.19 -9.85
N VAL A 103 -7.51 -8.65 -11.01
CA VAL A 103 -7.80 -7.29 -11.46
C VAL A 103 -8.36 -7.44 -12.88
N PRO A 104 -9.68 -7.35 -13.08
CA PRO A 104 -10.27 -7.52 -14.40
C PRO A 104 -9.89 -6.37 -15.34
N GLU A 105 -10.08 -6.57 -16.65
CA GLU A 105 -9.83 -5.53 -17.63
C GLU A 105 -10.66 -4.25 -17.34
N GLY A 106 -10.08 -3.09 -17.63
CA GLY A 106 -10.66 -1.77 -17.33
C GLY A 106 -10.61 -1.34 -15.86
N HIS A 107 -10.39 -2.26 -14.91
CA HIS A 107 -10.35 -1.93 -13.48
C HIS A 107 -9.02 -1.27 -13.09
N LYS A 108 -9.08 -0.38 -12.09
CA LYS A 108 -7.91 0.23 -11.44
C LYS A 108 -7.70 -0.33 -10.03
N VAL A 109 -6.52 -0.08 -9.48
CA VAL A 109 -6.14 -0.43 -8.11
C VAL A 109 -5.84 0.83 -7.31
N ALA A 110 -6.27 0.85 -6.06
CA ALA A 110 -5.83 1.81 -5.04
C ALA A 110 -5.32 1.04 -3.81
N VAL A 111 -4.29 1.56 -3.14
CA VAL A 111 -3.78 0.98 -1.89
C VAL A 111 -3.57 2.10 -0.87
N PHE A 112 -4.09 1.90 0.34
CA PHE A 112 -3.97 2.86 1.44
C PHE A 112 -3.85 2.17 2.80
N ALA A 113 -3.45 2.94 3.81
CA ALA A 113 -3.31 2.55 5.20
C ALA A 113 -3.91 3.66 6.09
N ASN A 114 -4.74 3.29 7.06
CA ASN A 114 -5.46 4.27 7.90
C ASN A 114 -5.86 3.71 9.28
N GLY A 115 -4.99 2.88 9.86
CA GLY A 115 -5.20 2.17 11.13
C GLY A 115 -5.51 0.69 10.93
N CYS A 116 -6.19 0.08 11.90
CA CYS A 116 -6.52 -1.35 11.83
C CYS A 116 -7.35 -1.67 10.58
N PHE A 117 -6.78 -2.50 9.70
CA PHE A 117 -7.28 -2.74 8.35
C PHE A 117 -8.70 -3.32 8.29
N TRP A 118 -9.19 -4.00 9.34
CA TRP A 118 -10.52 -4.62 9.35
C TRP A 118 -11.67 -3.60 9.28
N GLY A 119 -11.56 -2.51 10.04
CA GLY A 119 -12.56 -1.43 10.03
C GLY A 119 -12.53 -0.66 8.72
N SER A 120 -11.33 -0.44 8.19
CA SER A 120 -11.07 0.23 6.92
C SER A 120 -11.62 -0.57 5.73
N GLU A 121 -11.34 -1.87 5.66
CA GLU A 121 -11.84 -2.75 4.61
C GLU A 121 -13.37 -2.77 4.60
N LYS A 122 -14.00 -2.94 5.78
CA LYS A 122 -15.47 -2.87 5.92
C LYS A 122 -16.05 -1.51 5.57
N GLY A 123 -15.30 -0.43 5.71
CA GLY A 123 -15.75 0.88 5.27
C GLY A 123 -15.80 1.00 3.76
N ILE A 124 -14.76 0.55 3.05
CA ILE A 124 -14.62 0.77 1.61
C ILE A 124 -15.36 -0.27 0.76
N TRP A 125 -15.41 -1.57 1.12
CA TRP A 125 -16.20 -2.57 0.35
C TRP A 125 -17.71 -2.26 0.36
N ARG A 126 -18.14 -1.41 1.30
CA ARG A 126 -19.53 -0.99 1.46
C ARG A 126 -19.93 0.22 0.63
N LEU A 127 -19.00 0.87 -0.09
CA LEU A 127 -19.40 1.85 -1.09
C LEU A 127 -20.32 1.18 -2.15
N PRO A 128 -21.13 1.95 -2.89
CA PRO A 128 -21.99 1.42 -3.95
C PRO A 128 -21.23 0.73 -5.10
N GLU A 129 -21.98 0.37 -6.15
CA GLU A 129 -21.44 -0.27 -7.35
C GLU A 129 -20.14 0.37 -7.85
N GLY A 130 -19.14 -0.48 -8.10
CA GLY A 130 -17.83 -0.08 -8.62
C GLY A 130 -16.67 -0.66 -7.82
N ILE A 131 -16.83 -0.93 -6.52
CA ILE A 131 -15.84 -1.73 -5.79
C ILE A 131 -15.96 -3.20 -6.22
N HIS A 132 -14.93 -3.72 -6.88
CA HIS A 132 -14.88 -5.10 -7.37
C HIS A 132 -14.44 -6.06 -6.27
N SER A 133 -13.30 -5.80 -5.64
CA SER A 133 -12.81 -6.56 -4.49
C SER A 133 -11.98 -5.69 -3.57
N THR A 134 -12.05 -5.98 -2.27
CA THR A 134 -11.09 -5.47 -1.29
C THR A 134 -10.26 -6.62 -0.74
N THR A 135 -9.04 -6.31 -0.34
CA THR A 135 -8.16 -7.24 0.37
C THR A 135 -7.35 -6.50 1.40
N VAL A 136 -7.10 -7.15 2.54
CA VAL A 136 -6.21 -6.63 3.59
C VAL A 136 -4.81 -7.23 3.49
N GLY A 137 -3.82 -6.46 3.93
CA GLY A 137 -2.44 -6.80 3.71
C GLY A 137 -1.44 -5.90 4.42
N TYR A 138 -0.17 -6.20 4.18
CA TYR A 138 0.98 -5.50 4.67
C TYR A 138 1.61 -4.77 3.49
N CYS A 139 1.59 -3.44 3.52
CA CYS A 139 2.09 -2.60 2.44
C CYS A 139 3.20 -1.66 2.91
N ALA A 140 3.93 -1.08 1.95
CA ALA A 140 4.90 -0.02 2.20
C ALA A 140 5.99 -0.35 3.25
N GLY A 141 6.67 -1.49 3.09
CA GLY A 141 7.72 -1.97 3.99
C GLY A 141 8.85 -2.67 3.24
N PHE A 142 9.67 -3.44 3.97
CA PHE A 142 10.94 -3.99 3.47
C PHE A 142 10.99 -5.53 3.50
N THR A 143 10.20 -6.16 4.36
CA THR A 143 10.21 -7.62 4.56
C THR A 143 9.36 -8.32 3.50
N PRO A 144 9.90 -9.21 2.66
CA PRO A 144 9.11 -9.89 1.64
C PRO A 144 8.13 -10.90 2.26
N ASN A 145 6.84 -10.77 1.94
CA ASN A 145 5.75 -11.64 2.40
C ASN A 145 5.74 -11.86 3.94
N PRO A 146 5.54 -10.83 4.77
CA PRO A 146 5.52 -11.00 6.23
C PRO A 146 4.26 -11.74 6.71
N THR A 147 4.30 -12.37 7.90
CA THR A 147 3.09 -12.77 8.65
C THR A 147 2.52 -11.60 9.46
N TYR A 148 1.31 -11.77 9.99
CA TYR A 148 0.75 -10.86 10.99
C TYR A 148 1.68 -10.64 12.19
N GLU A 149 2.27 -11.69 12.76
CA GLU A 149 3.18 -11.58 13.91
C GLU A 149 4.47 -10.83 13.56
N GLU A 150 5.01 -11.04 12.35
CA GLU A 150 6.14 -10.27 11.85
C GLU A 150 5.77 -8.78 11.70
N ALA A 151 4.62 -8.46 11.10
CA ALA A 151 4.14 -7.10 10.94
C ALA A 151 3.87 -6.39 12.28
N CYS A 152 3.17 -7.04 13.21
CA CYS A 152 2.88 -6.50 14.54
C CYS A 152 4.14 -6.27 15.40
N SER A 153 5.27 -6.90 15.07
CA SER A 153 6.55 -6.63 15.75
C SER A 153 7.13 -5.25 15.41
N GLY A 154 6.61 -4.56 14.39
CA GLY A 154 7.16 -3.31 13.84
C GLY A 154 8.47 -3.48 13.05
N ARG A 155 9.09 -4.67 13.09
CA ARG A 155 10.41 -4.96 12.50
C ARG A 155 10.39 -5.26 10.99
N THR A 156 9.33 -4.89 10.29
CA THR A 156 9.18 -5.13 8.84
C THR A 156 9.08 -3.84 8.01
N GLY A 157 8.88 -2.70 8.68
CA GLY A 157 8.55 -1.41 8.04
C GLY A 157 7.11 -1.34 7.49
N HIS A 158 6.40 -2.46 7.37
CA HIS A 158 5.07 -2.48 6.77
C HIS A 158 4.03 -1.78 7.65
N THR A 159 2.97 -1.30 6.99
CA THR A 159 1.70 -0.92 7.63
C THR A 159 0.59 -1.87 7.22
N GLU A 160 -0.37 -2.09 8.13
CA GLU A 160 -1.68 -2.61 7.78
C GLU A 160 -2.29 -1.68 6.73
N GLY A 161 -2.77 -2.28 5.64
CA GLY A 161 -3.38 -1.55 4.54
C GLY A 161 -4.49 -2.34 3.87
N VAL A 162 -5.21 -1.65 3.00
CA VAL A 162 -6.28 -2.18 2.16
C VAL A 162 -5.91 -1.95 0.70
N ARG A 163 -5.99 -3.00 -0.11
CA ARG A 163 -5.96 -2.95 -1.57
C ARG A 163 -7.39 -3.02 -2.07
N VAL A 164 -7.76 -2.05 -2.90
CA VAL A 164 -9.09 -1.92 -3.51
C VAL A 164 -8.94 -2.08 -5.02
N VAL A 165 -9.65 -3.04 -5.59
CA VAL A 165 -9.84 -3.16 -7.04
C VAL A 165 -11.19 -2.53 -7.37
N TYR A 166 -11.22 -1.58 -8.31
CA TYR A 166 -12.42 -0.81 -8.63
C TYR A 166 -12.62 -0.56 -10.13
N ASP A 167 -13.87 -0.50 -10.54
CA ASP A 167 -14.33 -0.11 -11.87
C ASP A 167 -14.47 1.42 -11.93
N PRO A 168 -13.56 2.15 -12.63
CA PRO A 168 -13.59 3.61 -12.71
C PRO A 168 -14.77 4.14 -13.53
N ALA A 169 -15.52 3.30 -14.25
CA ALA A 169 -16.75 3.70 -14.93
C ALA A 169 -17.98 3.69 -13.99
N LYS A 170 -17.82 3.23 -12.74
CA LYS A 170 -18.89 3.13 -11.74
C LYS A 170 -18.62 3.88 -10.45
N VAL A 171 -17.39 3.84 -9.95
CA VAL A 171 -16.96 4.59 -8.77
C VAL A 171 -15.73 5.43 -9.07
N SER A 172 -15.78 6.73 -8.79
CA SER A 172 -14.65 7.63 -9.02
C SER A 172 -13.51 7.36 -8.04
N PHE A 173 -12.27 7.69 -8.45
CA PHE A 173 -11.14 7.65 -7.53
C PHE A 173 -11.28 8.68 -6.40
N VAL A 174 -11.96 9.81 -6.64
CA VAL A 174 -12.12 10.86 -5.63
C VAL A 174 -13.17 10.53 -4.55
N ASP A 175 -14.13 9.65 -4.85
CA ASP A 175 -15.01 9.05 -3.83
C ASP A 175 -14.21 8.12 -2.90
N ILE A 176 -13.24 7.37 -3.44
CA ILE A 176 -12.31 6.54 -2.65
C ILE A 176 -11.41 7.43 -1.79
N LEU A 177 -10.88 8.54 -2.34
CA LEU A 177 -10.09 9.53 -1.59
C LEU A 177 -10.90 10.19 -0.47
N ARG A 178 -12.14 10.61 -0.76
CA ARG A 178 -13.03 11.21 0.24
C ARG A 178 -13.33 10.24 1.38
N TRP A 179 -13.68 8.99 1.05
CA TRP A 179 -13.83 7.95 2.05
C TRP A 179 -12.55 7.81 2.90
N PHE A 180 -11.37 7.75 2.26
CA PHE A 180 -10.09 7.58 2.94
C PHE A 180 -9.82 8.70 3.95
N TRP A 181 -9.97 9.96 3.53
CA TRP A 181 -9.76 11.14 4.37
C TRP A 181 -10.74 11.20 5.55
N GLU A 182 -12.04 11.02 5.29
CA GLU A 182 -13.09 11.11 6.30
C GLU A 182 -13.04 9.92 7.31
N ALA A 183 -12.52 8.75 6.89
CA ALA A 183 -12.57 7.51 7.67
C ALA A 183 -11.61 7.41 8.86
N HIS A 184 -10.65 8.31 9.03
CA HIS A 184 -9.63 8.18 10.08
C HIS A 184 -9.11 9.53 10.61
N ASP A 185 -8.12 9.47 11.51
CA ASP A 185 -7.32 10.62 11.91
C ASP A 185 -5.98 10.60 11.16
N PRO A 186 -5.83 11.36 10.05
CA PRO A 186 -4.60 11.37 9.26
C PRO A 186 -3.44 12.12 9.93
N THR A 187 -3.61 12.65 11.15
CA THR A 187 -2.59 13.41 11.89
C THR A 187 -2.02 12.63 13.09
N SER A 188 -2.22 11.31 13.14
CA SER A 188 -1.82 10.44 14.26
C SER A 188 -0.37 9.93 14.20
N GLY A 189 0.37 10.18 13.10
CA GLY A 189 1.74 9.71 12.92
C GLY A 189 1.86 8.19 12.88
N MET A 190 2.78 7.62 13.68
CA MET A 190 3.01 6.18 13.80
C MET A 190 1.98 5.51 14.73
N GLY A 191 0.71 5.57 14.31
CA GLY A 191 -0.42 4.97 15.01
C GLY A 191 -1.76 5.47 14.52
N GLN A 192 -2.84 4.86 15.03
CA GLN A 192 -4.20 5.30 14.78
C GLN A 192 -5.06 5.09 16.03
N GLY A 193 -5.48 6.21 16.64
CA GLY A 193 -6.38 6.18 17.80
C GLY A 193 -5.77 5.47 19.02
N ASN A 194 -6.24 4.25 19.27
CA ASN A 194 -5.74 3.41 20.38
C ASN A 194 -4.60 2.48 19.94
N ASP A 195 -4.50 2.16 18.64
CA ASP A 195 -3.42 1.33 18.10
C ASP A 195 -2.18 2.22 17.87
N ARG A 196 -1.01 1.73 18.26
CA ARG A 196 0.24 2.50 18.27
C ARG A 196 1.39 1.65 17.72
N GLY A 197 2.22 2.27 16.90
CA GLY A 197 3.27 1.61 16.12
C GLY A 197 3.22 1.98 14.65
N THR A 198 4.36 1.85 13.97
CA THR A 198 4.57 2.15 12.54
C THR A 198 3.65 1.35 11.61
N GLN A 199 3.10 0.25 12.10
CA GLN A 199 2.20 -0.64 11.38
C GLN A 199 0.74 -0.17 11.30
N TYR A 200 0.39 0.95 11.96
CA TYR A 200 -0.97 1.53 11.92
C TYR A 200 -0.97 2.98 11.42
N ARG A 201 0.07 3.39 10.70
CA ARG A 201 0.24 4.77 10.23
C ARG A 201 -0.76 5.11 9.11
N SER A 202 -0.95 6.41 8.88
CA SER A 202 -1.69 6.88 7.70
C SER A 202 -0.78 6.83 6.47
N GLY A 203 -1.27 6.29 5.36
CA GLY A 203 -0.53 6.25 4.10
C GLY A 203 -1.43 6.02 2.89
N PHE A 204 -0.99 6.47 1.71
CA PHE A 204 -1.68 6.28 0.44
C PHE A 204 -0.64 6.11 -0.68
N TYR A 205 -0.83 5.08 -1.51
CA TYR A 205 0.18 4.61 -2.44
C TYR A 205 -0.35 4.61 -3.87
N TYR A 206 0.23 5.48 -4.71
CA TYR A 206 -0.26 5.77 -6.05
C TYR A 206 0.41 4.91 -7.13
N PHE A 207 -0.35 4.56 -8.17
CA PHE A 207 0.09 3.73 -9.30
C PHE A 207 0.30 4.54 -10.59
N ASP A 208 -0.27 5.74 -10.70
CA ASP A 208 -0.11 6.65 -11.83
C ASP A 208 -0.09 8.13 -11.39
N ASP A 209 0.32 9.03 -12.29
CA ASP A 209 0.44 10.46 -12.03
C ASP A 209 -0.91 11.15 -11.76
N GLU A 210 -2.04 10.58 -12.21
CA GLU A 210 -3.37 11.12 -11.92
C GLU A 210 -3.74 10.85 -10.47
N GLN A 211 -3.54 9.61 -10.01
CA GLN A 211 -3.69 9.25 -8.61
C GLN A 211 -2.79 10.10 -7.71
N LYS A 212 -1.54 10.36 -8.13
CA LYS A 212 -0.60 11.24 -7.41
C LYS A 212 -1.15 12.65 -7.25
N GLN A 213 -1.50 13.32 -8.35
CA GLN A 213 -2.01 14.69 -8.30
C GLN A 213 -3.29 14.79 -7.45
N LEU A 214 -4.17 13.78 -7.52
CA LEU A 214 -5.42 13.77 -6.76
C LEU A 214 -5.20 13.50 -5.26
N ILE A 215 -4.24 12.64 -4.84
CA ILE A 215 -3.92 12.48 -3.41
C ILE A 215 -3.19 13.71 -2.85
N GLU A 216 -2.28 14.33 -3.61
CA GLU A 216 -1.57 15.55 -3.19
C GLU A 216 -2.54 16.73 -3.03
N ALA A 217 -3.41 16.98 -4.02
CA ALA A 217 -4.40 18.06 -3.95
C ALA A 217 -5.49 17.83 -2.90
N SER A 218 -5.99 16.60 -2.74
CA SER A 218 -6.97 16.28 -1.69
C SER A 218 -6.38 16.29 -0.28
N LYS A 219 -5.08 15.95 -0.11
CA LYS A 219 -4.35 16.17 1.15
C LYS A 219 -4.38 17.65 1.52
N GLU A 220 -4.00 18.53 0.60
CA GLU A 220 -4.03 19.98 0.84
C GLU A 220 -5.43 20.48 1.22
N ALA A 221 -6.47 20.00 0.52
CA ALA A 221 -7.85 20.38 0.79
C ALA A 221 -8.31 19.91 2.18
N TYR A 222 -7.98 18.68 2.58
CA TYR A 222 -8.36 18.14 3.88
C TYR A 222 -7.53 18.70 5.04
N GLU A 223 -6.24 19.01 4.82
CA GLU A 223 -5.39 19.68 5.82
C GLU A 223 -5.93 21.08 6.15
N LYS A 224 -6.44 21.81 5.16
CA LYS A 224 -7.14 23.09 5.33
C LYS A 224 -8.45 22.92 6.13
N GLN A 225 -9.24 21.87 5.88
CA GLN A 225 -10.47 21.57 6.64
C GLN A 225 -10.21 21.09 8.07
N LEU A 226 -9.14 20.34 8.31
CA LEU A 226 -8.72 19.88 9.65
C LEU A 226 -8.08 20.98 10.50
N GLY A 227 -7.48 22.01 9.86
CA GLY A 227 -6.79 23.10 10.55
C GLY A 227 -5.49 22.69 11.26
N ARG A 228 -4.94 21.51 10.94
CA ARG A 228 -3.69 20.97 11.53
C ARG A 228 -2.98 20.02 10.54
N PRO A 229 -1.63 19.89 10.59
CA PRO A 229 -0.87 19.15 9.58
C PRO A 229 -1.22 17.67 9.47
N ILE A 230 -1.27 17.15 8.25
CA ILE A 230 -1.48 15.74 7.94
C ILE A 230 -0.15 14.97 7.91
N THR A 231 -0.16 13.80 8.55
CA THR A 231 0.99 12.88 8.69
C THR A 231 1.00 11.71 7.69
N THR A 232 0.06 11.69 6.74
CA THR A 232 -0.09 10.64 5.72
C THR A 232 1.15 10.49 4.85
N GLU A 233 1.70 9.28 4.81
CA GLU A 233 2.75 8.86 3.87
C GLU A 233 2.19 8.82 2.44
N ILE A 234 2.75 9.59 1.51
CA ILE A 234 2.40 9.54 0.09
C ILE A 234 3.64 9.10 -0.68
N ALA A 235 3.57 7.94 -1.32
CA ALA A 235 4.68 7.32 -2.05
C ALA A 235 4.18 6.57 -3.31
N ALA A 236 5.05 6.36 -4.29
CA ALA A 236 4.70 5.59 -5.48
C ALA A 236 4.70 4.09 -5.13
N ALA A 237 3.81 3.31 -5.75
CA ALA A 237 3.83 1.86 -5.61
C ALA A 237 5.18 1.24 -6.04
N SER A 238 5.83 1.84 -7.06
CA SER A 238 7.13 1.43 -7.59
C SER A 238 8.32 1.74 -6.67
N ASP A 239 8.18 2.63 -5.67
CA ASP A 239 9.23 2.89 -4.68
C ASP A 239 9.59 1.62 -3.86
N TYR A 240 8.70 0.63 -3.86
CA TYR A 240 8.82 -0.64 -3.13
C TYR A 240 9.16 -1.85 -4.02
N ASP A 241 9.29 -1.69 -5.35
CA ASP A 241 9.62 -2.80 -6.27
C ASP A 241 10.96 -3.47 -5.91
N LYS A 242 11.94 -2.66 -5.48
CA LYS A 242 13.23 -3.09 -4.92
C LYS A 242 13.14 -3.97 -3.67
N TYR A 243 11.99 -4.00 -2.99
CA TYR A 243 11.71 -4.84 -1.82
C TYR A 243 10.75 -6.00 -2.15
N GLY A 244 10.45 -6.23 -3.44
CA GLY A 244 9.52 -7.25 -3.92
C GLY A 244 8.10 -6.74 -4.23
N GLY A 245 7.89 -5.42 -4.20
CA GLY A 245 6.64 -4.75 -4.53
C GLY A 245 5.94 -4.13 -3.32
N LEU A 246 4.97 -3.24 -3.59
CA LEU A 246 4.21 -2.51 -2.58
C LEU A 246 3.41 -3.39 -1.61
N TRP A 247 2.89 -4.54 -2.06
CA TRP A 247 1.74 -5.21 -1.44
C TRP A 247 1.95 -6.70 -1.17
N TYR A 248 1.73 -7.11 0.08
CA TYR A 248 1.62 -8.51 0.48
C TYR A 248 0.27 -8.78 1.15
N PHE A 249 -0.45 -9.82 0.70
CA PHE A 249 -1.72 -10.21 1.33
C PHE A 249 -1.52 -10.70 2.77
N ALA A 250 -2.41 -10.28 3.67
CA ALA A 250 -2.55 -10.82 5.01
C ALA A 250 -3.22 -12.20 4.97
N GLU A 251 -3.08 -12.97 6.05
CA GLU A 251 -3.62 -14.32 6.20
C GLU A 251 -5.12 -14.37 5.90
N LYS A 252 -5.60 -15.50 5.36
CA LYS A 252 -7.00 -15.67 4.92
C LYS A 252 -8.04 -15.33 6.00
N TYR A 253 -7.72 -15.47 7.30
CA TYR A 253 -8.64 -15.16 8.38
C TYR A 253 -8.79 -13.64 8.66
N HIS A 254 -7.91 -12.79 8.12
CA HIS A 254 -8.07 -11.33 8.17
C HIS A 254 -8.96 -10.80 7.03
N GLN A 255 -9.02 -11.50 5.90
CA GLN A 255 -9.75 -11.08 4.70
C GLN A 255 -11.26 -10.98 5.01
N GLN A 256 -11.83 -9.78 4.87
CA GLN A 256 -13.20 -9.45 5.22
C GLN A 256 -13.60 -9.80 6.67
N TYR A 257 -12.65 -9.75 7.62
CA TYR A 257 -12.81 -10.22 9.00
C TYR A 257 -14.16 -9.84 9.63
N LEU A 258 -14.55 -8.55 9.60
CA LEU A 258 -15.79 -8.03 10.22
C LEU A 258 -17.09 -8.50 9.55
N ALA A 259 -17.04 -9.21 8.42
CA ALA A 259 -18.18 -9.87 7.82
C ALA A 259 -18.32 -11.35 8.24
N THR A 260 -17.26 -11.95 8.79
CA THR A 260 -17.23 -13.38 9.13
C THR A 260 -18.02 -13.70 10.42
N PRO A 261 -18.61 -14.91 10.56
CA PRO A 261 -19.38 -15.27 11.75
C PRO A 261 -18.50 -15.30 13.01
N GLY A 262 -18.94 -14.62 14.07
CA GLY A 262 -18.22 -14.57 15.35
C GLY A 262 -17.05 -13.57 15.39
N ALA A 263 -16.85 -12.76 14.35
CA ALA A 263 -15.83 -11.70 14.34
C ALA A 263 -16.02 -10.70 15.50
N ARG A 264 -14.90 -10.30 16.13
CA ARG A 264 -14.91 -9.25 17.14
C ARG A 264 -15.15 -7.90 16.48
N PRO A 265 -16.17 -7.10 16.88
CA PRO A 265 -16.38 -5.77 16.34
C PRO A 265 -15.23 -4.83 16.77
N TYR A 266 -14.24 -4.66 15.91
CA TYR A 266 -13.07 -3.83 16.17
C TYR A 266 -12.77 -2.85 15.03
N CYS A 267 -12.47 -1.61 15.41
CA CYS A 267 -11.99 -0.53 14.55
C CYS A 267 -11.21 0.45 15.44
N SER A 268 -9.96 0.75 15.10
CA SER A 268 -9.17 1.78 15.78
C SER A 268 -9.18 3.14 15.09
N ALA A 269 -9.56 3.18 13.80
CA ALA A 269 -9.72 4.40 13.02
C ALA A 269 -10.55 5.44 13.77
N LYS A 270 -10.11 6.71 13.75
CA LYS A 270 -10.79 7.82 14.42
C LYS A 270 -11.27 8.84 13.38
N PRO A 271 -12.37 8.57 12.63
CA PRO A 271 -13.04 9.59 11.83
C PRO A 271 -13.19 10.88 12.62
N GLN A 272 -12.72 12.01 12.08
CA GLN A 272 -12.75 13.28 12.80
C GLN A 272 -14.16 13.91 12.85
N GLY A 273 -15.01 13.56 11.88
CA GLY A 273 -16.28 14.24 11.62
C GLY A 273 -16.12 15.55 10.86
N VAL A 274 -15.06 15.65 10.06
CA VAL A 274 -14.75 16.74 9.14
C VAL A 274 -14.87 16.17 7.72
N SER A 275 -15.54 16.88 6.81
CA SER A 275 -15.70 16.45 5.43
C SER A 275 -14.49 16.83 4.58
N LEU A 276 -14.25 16.14 3.47
CA LEU A 276 -13.43 16.70 2.40
C LEU A 276 -14.11 17.95 1.82
N ALA A 277 -13.32 18.93 1.35
CA ALA A 277 -13.86 20.12 0.70
C ALA A 277 -14.54 19.77 -0.64
N ASP A 278 -15.51 20.60 -1.04
CA ASP A 278 -16.24 20.48 -2.31
C ASP A 278 -15.26 20.24 -3.47
N TYR A 279 -15.49 19.19 -4.25
CA TYR A 279 -14.61 18.70 -5.32
C TYR A 279 -14.03 19.80 -6.23
N GLU A 280 -14.92 20.70 -6.66
CA GLU A 280 -14.64 21.86 -7.52
C GLU A 280 -13.57 22.82 -6.97
N THR A 281 -13.27 22.76 -5.67
CA THR A 281 -12.36 23.70 -4.98
C THR A 281 -10.91 23.23 -4.90
N TRP A 282 -10.63 21.96 -5.25
CA TRP A 282 -9.29 21.37 -5.11
C TRP A 282 -8.83 20.49 -6.27
N VAL A 283 -9.72 20.00 -7.13
CA VAL A 283 -9.31 19.11 -8.23
C VAL A 283 -8.39 19.83 -9.25
N PRO A 284 -7.30 19.19 -9.73
CA PRO A 284 -6.52 19.67 -10.87
C PRO A 284 -7.42 19.86 -12.10
N ALA A 285 -7.28 21.00 -12.79
CA ALA A 285 -8.22 21.42 -13.82
C ALA A 285 -8.25 20.49 -15.06
N ASP A 286 -7.16 19.78 -15.32
CA ASP A 286 -6.99 18.78 -16.37
C ASP A 286 -7.56 17.39 -16.00
N LEU A 287 -7.72 17.11 -14.70
CA LEU A 287 -8.29 15.85 -14.20
C LEU A 287 -9.78 15.95 -13.86
N LYS A 288 -10.33 17.18 -13.82
CA LYS A 288 -11.71 17.50 -13.44
C LYS A 288 -12.76 16.65 -14.17
N ASP A 289 -12.87 16.78 -15.50
CA ASP A 289 -13.95 16.11 -16.24
C ASP A 289 -13.77 14.56 -16.27
N LYS A 290 -12.57 14.08 -15.93
CA LYS A 290 -12.21 12.65 -15.90
C LYS A 290 -12.51 11.96 -14.56
N HIS A 291 -12.43 12.70 -13.45
CA HIS A 291 -12.52 12.16 -12.09
C HIS A 291 -13.68 12.79 -11.29
N THR A 292 -14.75 13.19 -11.97
CA THR A 292 -15.98 13.73 -11.35
C THR A 292 -16.53 12.75 -10.29
N PRO A 293 -16.98 13.22 -9.11
CA PRO A 293 -17.59 12.36 -8.09
C PRO A 293 -18.83 11.61 -8.62
N THR A 294 -18.89 10.32 -8.31
CA THR A 294 -20.02 9.43 -8.59
C THR A 294 -21.02 9.37 -7.44
N LEU A 295 -20.60 9.68 -6.21
CA LEU A 295 -21.44 9.65 -5.02
C LEU A 295 -21.80 11.06 -4.55
N SER A 296 -23.10 11.32 -4.39
CA SER A 296 -23.64 12.66 -4.08
C SER A 296 -23.40 13.11 -2.64
N GLU A 297 -23.46 14.42 -2.39
CA GLU A 297 -23.47 14.96 -1.01
C GLU A 297 -24.60 14.38 -0.14
N SER A 298 -25.74 14.01 -0.74
CA SER A 298 -26.81 13.31 -0.02
C SER A 298 -26.41 11.90 0.42
N PHE A 299 -25.63 11.16 -0.39
CA PHE A 299 -25.02 9.90 0.03
C PHE A 299 -24.03 10.13 1.18
N TRP A 300 -23.06 11.05 1.01
CA TRP A 300 -22.02 11.29 2.01
C TRP A 300 -22.59 11.76 3.36
N LYS A 301 -23.63 12.61 3.35
CA LYS A 301 -24.34 13.04 4.57
C LYS A 301 -24.99 11.89 5.36
N VAL A 302 -25.46 10.84 4.69
CA VAL A 302 -26.12 9.69 5.33
C VAL A 302 -25.12 8.58 5.67
N HIS A 303 -24.17 8.28 4.78
CA HIS A 303 -23.31 7.10 4.83
C HIS A 303 -21.82 7.37 5.06
N GLY A 304 -21.38 8.61 4.89
CA GLY A 304 -19.99 9.00 5.11
C GLY A 304 -19.51 8.71 6.54
N PRO A 305 -18.20 8.54 6.76
CA PRO A 305 -17.65 8.18 8.06
C PRO A 305 -18.04 9.13 9.19
N LYS A 306 -18.47 8.56 10.32
CA LYS A 306 -18.97 9.34 11.48
C LYS A 306 -18.03 9.21 12.67
N LYS A 307 -17.89 10.31 13.41
CA LYS A 307 -16.95 10.46 14.53
C LYS A 307 -17.08 9.30 15.53
N GLY A 308 -15.97 8.61 15.79
CA GLY A 308 -15.92 7.44 16.69
C GLY A 308 -16.01 6.06 16.02
N CYS A 309 -15.95 5.96 14.68
CA CYS A 309 -15.96 4.71 13.89
C CYS A 309 -17.18 3.80 14.14
N SER A 310 -18.34 4.22 13.66
CA SER A 310 -19.57 3.41 13.63
C SER A 310 -19.55 2.24 12.63
N VAL A 311 -18.44 2.02 11.90
CA VAL A 311 -18.37 1.03 10.79
C VAL A 311 -18.65 -0.40 11.24
N VAL A 312 -18.21 -0.76 12.45
CA VAL A 312 -18.40 -2.10 13.02
C VAL A 312 -19.88 -2.43 13.28
N GLN A 313 -20.71 -1.40 13.49
CA GLN A 313 -22.15 -1.50 13.73
C GLN A 313 -22.98 -1.52 12.43
N GLN A 314 -22.35 -1.26 11.27
CA GLN A 314 -23.07 -1.26 10.00
C GLN A 314 -23.31 -2.68 9.50
N ARG A 315 -24.34 -2.82 8.64
CA ARG A 315 -24.56 -3.99 7.78
C ARG A 315 -23.31 -4.35 6.97
N ASN A 316 -23.18 -5.60 6.55
CA ASN A 316 -21.99 -6.05 5.82
C ASN A 316 -22.09 -5.74 4.32
N GLU A 317 -23.29 -5.61 3.79
CA GLU A 317 -23.57 -5.49 2.37
C GLU A 317 -23.22 -4.09 1.83
N PRO A 318 -22.90 -3.95 0.53
CA PRO A 318 -22.80 -2.67 -0.17
C PRO A 318 -24.05 -1.80 -0.01
N ILE A 319 -23.86 -0.48 -0.02
CA ILE A 319 -24.97 0.48 0.10
C ILE A 319 -25.69 0.60 -1.24
N VAL A 320 -27.00 0.34 -1.24
CA VAL A 320 -27.86 0.49 -2.42
C VAL A 320 -28.32 1.94 -2.56
N VAL A 321 -27.90 2.61 -3.64
CA VAL A 321 -28.32 3.97 -3.99
C VAL A 321 -29.81 3.99 -4.34
N GLY A 322 -30.54 5.01 -3.90
CA GLY A 322 -31.98 5.15 -4.14
C GLY A 322 -32.89 4.49 -3.11
N SER A 323 -32.37 4.09 -1.95
CA SER A 323 -33.15 3.53 -0.82
C SER A 323 -33.56 4.57 0.25
N TYR A 324 -33.83 5.82 -0.18
CA TYR A 324 -34.01 7.01 0.67
C TYR A 324 -35.21 7.87 0.22
#